data_AF-A0A355RZS8-F1
#
_entry.id   AF-A0A355RZS8-F1
#
_cell.length_a   1.000
_cell.length_b   1.000
_cell.length_c   1.000
_cell.angle_alpha   90.00
_cell.angle_beta   90.00
_cell.angle_gamma   90.00
#
_symmetry.space_group_name_H-M   'P 1'
#
loop_
_entity.id
_entity.type
_entity.pdbx_description
1 polymer ?
#
loop_
_entity_poly.entity_id
_entity_poly.type
_entity_poly.pdbx_seq_one_letter_code
_entity_poly.pdbx_strand_id
1 'polypeptide(L)'
;MDRNSLLRSLPKVDDILNNEHIKAIEGNINRALIIESIRKNLNVLREDILKTPDDMIQGYIIDFDKLIDGIIIQAAESARPHLKSVVNCTGVIIHTNLGRSVLCREAIEAVKNVAANYSNLEYDLENGKRGSRYSHIEYILKEITGAESAIVVNNNAAAVLLALSTLCKGKEAVVSRGELVEIGGAFRVPEVMEQSGAKLVEVGTTNRTHPYDYENAIGENTGALLKVHTSN
;
A
#
# COMPACT_ATOMS: atom_id res chain seq x y z
N MET A 1 -46.09 -22.29 7.61
CA MET A 1 -45.09 -22.75 6.62
C MET A 1 -44.11 -23.65 7.34
N ASP A 2 -43.67 -24.74 6.72
CA ASP A 2 -42.52 -25.53 7.21
C ASP A 2 -41.21 -24.90 6.70
N ARG A 3 -40.06 -25.26 7.29
CA ARG A 3 -38.74 -24.70 6.92
C ARG A 3 -38.45 -24.84 5.42
N ASN A 4 -38.79 -25.98 4.84
CA ASN A 4 -38.54 -26.28 3.44
C ASN A 4 -39.39 -25.42 2.49
N SER A 5 -40.63 -25.12 2.86
CA SER A 5 -41.51 -24.22 2.11
C SER A 5 -40.99 -22.78 2.13
N LEU A 6 -40.47 -22.31 3.27
CA LEU A 6 -39.90 -20.98 3.41
C LEU A 6 -38.58 -20.83 2.62
N LEU A 7 -37.74 -21.87 2.58
CA LEU A 7 -36.53 -21.89 1.74
C LEU A 7 -36.86 -21.87 0.24
N ARG A 8 -37.96 -22.51 -0.16
CA ARG A 8 -38.45 -22.48 -1.55
C ARG A 8 -39.10 -21.16 -1.94
N SER A 9 -39.59 -20.39 -0.98
CA SER A 9 -40.17 -19.06 -1.21
C SER A 9 -39.13 -17.94 -1.31
N LEU A 10 -37.84 -18.24 -1.15
CA LEU A 10 -36.77 -17.27 -1.42
C LEU A 10 -36.86 -16.80 -2.88
N PRO A 11 -36.80 -15.47 -3.13
CA PRO A 11 -36.89 -14.93 -4.48
C PRO A 11 -35.70 -15.39 -5.34
N LYS A 12 -35.95 -15.62 -6.62
CA LYS A 12 -34.87 -15.97 -7.55
C LYS A 12 -34.04 -14.74 -7.84
N VAL A 13 -32.77 -14.97 -8.20
CA VAL A 13 -31.86 -13.89 -8.61
C VAL A 13 -32.45 -13.08 -9.76
N ASP A 14 -33.09 -13.73 -10.73
CA ASP A 14 -33.73 -13.04 -11.87
C ASP A 14 -34.92 -12.17 -11.46
N ASP A 15 -35.68 -12.58 -10.44
CA ASP A 15 -36.81 -11.79 -9.93
C ASP A 15 -36.29 -10.51 -9.25
N ILE A 16 -35.21 -10.63 -8.48
CA ILE A 16 -34.54 -9.50 -7.82
C ILE A 16 -33.91 -8.56 -8.85
N LEU A 17 -33.23 -9.10 -9.87
CA LEU A 17 -32.67 -8.30 -10.96
C LEU A 17 -33.74 -7.53 -11.74
N ASN A 18 -34.95 -8.06 -11.81
CA ASN A 18 -36.06 -7.40 -12.49
C ASN A 18 -36.72 -6.27 -11.68
N ASN A 19 -36.41 -6.15 -10.39
CA ASN A 19 -36.92 -5.11 -9.51
C ASN A 19 -36.46 -3.72 -9.96
N GLU A 20 -37.36 -2.73 -9.90
CA GLU A 20 -37.10 -1.36 -10.37
C GLU A 20 -35.95 -0.68 -9.61
N HIS A 21 -35.83 -0.89 -8.30
CA HIS A 21 -34.75 -0.32 -7.49
C HIS A 21 -33.38 -0.93 -7.81
N ILE A 22 -33.34 -2.22 -8.18
CA ILE A 22 -32.11 -2.88 -8.63
C ILE A 22 -31.73 -2.42 -10.04
N LYS A 23 -32.71 -2.26 -10.95
CA LYS A 23 -32.45 -1.69 -12.28
C LYS A 23 -31.93 -0.25 -12.21
N ALA A 24 -32.41 0.54 -11.25
CA ALA A 24 -31.97 1.91 -11.07
C ALA A 24 -30.45 2.03 -10.77
N ILE A 25 -29.85 1.01 -10.16
CA ILE A 25 -28.41 1.02 -9.83
C ILE A 25 -27.51 0.37 -10.90
N GLU A 26 -28.06 -0.36 -11.89
CA GLU A 26 -27.28 -1.01 -12.96
C GLU A 26 -26.50 0.00 -13.85
N GLY A 27 -26.94 1.25 -13.91
CA GLY A 27 -26.22 2.31 -14.64
C GLY A 27 -24.99 2.85 -13.92
N ASN A 28 -24.90 2.68 -12.59
CA ASN A 28 -23.84 3.25 -11.76
C ASN A 28 -22.92 2.17 -11.15
N ILE A 29 -23.41 0.95 -10.99
CA ILE A 29 -22.69 -0.15 -10.36
C ILE A 29 -22.53 -1.29 -11.38
N ASN A 30 -21.34 -1.88 -11.43
CA ASN A 30 -21.06 -3.02 -12.28
C ASN A 30 -22.03 -4.17 -11.94
N ARG A 31 -22.73 -4.70 -12.96
CA ARG A 31 -23.68 -5.81 -12.85
C ARG A 31 -23.13 -7.03 -12.10
N ALA A 32 -21.83 -7.32 -12.24
CA ALA A 32 -21.20 -8.42 -11.52
C ALA A 32 -21.24 -8.23 -9.99
N LEU A 33 -21.01 -7.00 -9.52
CA LEU A 33 -21.08 -6.66 -8.10
C LEU A 33 -22.52 -6.74 -7.58
N ILE A 34 -23.50 -6.30 -8.38
CA ILE A 34 -24.92 -6.43 -8.04
C ILE A 34 -25.29 -7.91 -7.86
N ILE A 35 -24.94 -8.76 -8.82
CA ILE A 35 -25.22 -10.21 -8.74
C ILE A 35 -24.53 -10.85 -7.53
N GLU A 36 -23.30 -10.45 -7.23
CA GLU A 36 -22.58 -10.93 -6.04
C GLU A 36 -23.29 -10.52 -4.74
N SER A 37 -23.74 -9.26 -4.64
CA SER A 37 -24.50 -8.75 -3.50
C SER A 37 -25.86 -9.44 -3.34
N ILE A 38 -26.55 -9.73 -4.44
CA ILE A 38 -27.80 -10.53 -4.42
C ILE A 38 -27.51 -11.92 -3.83
N ARG A 39 -26.48 -12.61 -4.32
CA ARG A 39 -26.12 -13.95 -3.83
C ARG A 39 -25.73 -13.94 -2.36
N LYS A 40 -24.96 -12.94 -1.92
CA LYS A 40 -24.55 -12.77 -0.52
C LYS A 40 -25.75 -12.56 0.39
N ASN A 41 -26.65 -11.63 0.07
CA ASN A 41 -27.85 -11.39 0.88
C ASN A 41 -28.80 -12.59 0.90
N LEU A 42 -29.01 -13.27 -0.23
CA LEU A 42 -29.80 -14.50 -0.28
C LEU A 42 -29.18 -15.63 0.54
N ASN A 43 -27.85 -15.73 0.60
CA ASN A 43 -27.15 -16.71 1.43
C ASN A 43 -27.30 -16.39 2.91
N VAL A 44 -27.17 -15.12 3.32
CA VAL A 44 -27.44 -14.69 4.71
C VAL A 44 -28.86 -15.05 5.11
N LEU A 45 -29.85 -14.70 4.29
CA LEU A 45 -31.25 -15.02 4.55
C LEU A 45 -31.50 -16.54 4.62
N ARG A 46 -30.84 -17.33 3.75
CA ARG A 46 -30.89 -18.79 3.80
C ARG A 46 -30.32 -19.34 5.10
N GLU A 47 -29.18 -18.84 5.55
CA GLU A 47 -28.57 -19.25 6.82
C GLU A 47 -29.43 -18.88 8.02
N ASP A 48 -30.04 -17.70 8.01
CA ASP A 48 -30.93 -17.25 9.08
C ASP A 48 -32.16 -18.16 9.21
N ILE A 49 -32.78 -18.54 8.09
CA ILE A 49 -33.90 -19.50 8.06
C ILE A 49 -33.47 -20.87 8.60
N LEU A 50 -32.27 -21.35 8.24
CA LEU A 50 -31.76 -22.65 8.70
C LEU A 50 -31.46 -22.65 10.21
N LYS A 51 -31.01 -21.52 10.76
CA LYS A 51 -30.70 -21.37 12.19
C LYS A 51 -31.94 -21.05 13.04
N THR A 52 -33.06 -20.66 12.44
CA THR A 52 -34.29 -20.32 13.15
C THR A 52 -34.92 -21.58 13.79
N PRO A 53 -35.22 -21.57 15.11
CA PRO A 53 -35.92 -22.65 15.81
C PRO A 53 -37.29 -22.98 15.22
N ASP A 54 -37.68 -24.26 15.22
CA ASP A 54 -38.89 -24.74 14.52
C ASP A 54 -40.20 -24.09 15.01
N ASP A 55 -40.27 -23.72 16.29
CA ASP A 55 -41.40 -23.03 16.92
C ASP A 55 -41.58 -21.58 16.44
N MET A 56 -40.53 -20.96 15.90
CA MET A 56 -40.55 -19.58 15.39
C MET A 56 -40.69 -19.50 13.87
N ILE A 57 -40.51 -20.60 13.13
CA ILE A 57 -40.55 -20.61 11.65
C ILE A 57 -41.91 -20.21 11.11
N GLN A 58 -42.99 -20.57 11.81
CA GLN A 58 -44.35 -20.34 11.32
C GLN A 58 -44.71 -18.84 11.23
N GLY A 59 -44.02 -17.97 11.98
CA GLY A 59 -44.16 -16.52 11.94
C GLY A 59 -43.04 -15.79 11.19
N TYR A 60 -42.10 -16.51 10.56
CA TYR A 60 -40.98 -15.89 9.85
C TYR A 60 -41.47 -15.23 8.55
N ILE A 61 -41.21 -13.92 8.41
CA ILE A 61 -41.60 -13.14 7.23
C ILE A 61 -40.33 -12.70 6.51
N ILE A 62 -40.23 -13.06 5.23
CA ILE A 62 -39.20 -12.51 4.34
C ILE A 62 -39.66 -11.12 3.92
N ASP A 63 -39.01 -10.11 4.48
CA ASP A 63 -39.20 -8.73 4.07
C ASP A 63 -38.42 -8.47 2.77
N PHE A 64 -39.16 -8.43 1.66
CA PHE A 64 -38.57 -8.26 0.33
C PHE A 64 -37.97 -6.86 0.15
N ASP A 65 -38.61 -5.82 0.68
CA ASP A 65 -38.11 -4.44 0.55
C ASP A 65 -36.80 -4.29 1.33
N LYS A 66 -36.73 -4.85 2.55
CA LYS A 66 -35.48 -4.89 3.33
C LYS A 66 -34.38 -5.69 2.64
N LEU A 67 -34.72 -6.77 1.95
CA LEU A 67 -33.75 -7.55 1.16
C LEU A 67 -33.20 -6.71 0.01
N ILE A 68 -34.04 -5.99 -0.73
CA ILE A 68 -33.64 -5.10 -1.82
C ILE A 68 -32.74 -3.97 -1.30
N ASP A 69 -33.11 -3.33 -0.19
CA ASP A 69 -32.30 -2.29 0.45
C ASP A 69 -30.91 -2.81 0.86
N GLY A 70 -30.85 -3.99 1.48
CA GLY A 70 -29.60 -4.64 1.87
C GLY A 70 -28.69 -4.96 0.68
N ILE A 71 -29.28 -5.38 -0.45
CA ILE A 71 -28.56 -5.63 -1.70
C ILE A 71 -28.00 -4.33 -2.27
N ILE A 72 -28.79 -3.26 -2.31
CA ILE A 72 -28.36 -1.95 -2.82
C ILE A 72 -27.22 -1.39 -1.98
N ILE A 73 -27.33 -1.44 -0.66
CA ILE A 73 -26.28 -0.99 0.27
C ILE A 73 -25.00 -1.79 0.05
N GLN A 74 -25.09 -3.12 0.03
CA GLN A 74 -23.91 -3.98 -0.13
C GLN A 74 -23.27 -3.80 -1.52
N ALA A 75 -24.06 -3.64 -2.57
CA ALA A 75 -23.56 -3.40 -3.92
C ALA A 75 -22.84 -2.04 -4.00
N ALA A 76 -23.42 -1.00 -3.40
CA ALA A 76 -22.81 0.32 -3.32
C ALA A 76 -21.52 0.31 -2.50
N GLU A 77 -21.47 -0.41 -1.39
CA GLU A 77 -20.25 -0.58 -0.59
C GLU A 77 -19.16 -1.34 -1.35
N SER A 78 -19.53 -2.41 -2.07
CA SER A 78 -18.59 -3.22 -2.86
C SER A 78 -18.02 -2.45 -4.05
N ALA A 79 -18.79 -1.49 -4.58
CA ALA A 79 -18.37 -0.61 -5.66
C ALA A 79 -17.44 0.53 -5.20
N ARG A 80 -17.35 0.81 -3.88
CA ARG A 80 -16.50 1.89 -3.37
C ARG A 80 -15.02 1.53 -3.48
N PRO A 81 -14.15 2.48 -3.91
CA PRO A 81 -12.72 2.30 -3.81
C PRO A 81 -12.29 2.03 -2.36
N HIS A 82 -11.41 1.04 -2.18
CA HIS A 82 -10.84 0.74 -0.87
C HIS A 82 -9.90 1.86 -0.40
N LEU A 83 -9.12 2.43 -1.32
CA LEU A 83 -8.31 3.62 -1.09
C LEU A 83 -9.16 4.87 -1.34
N LYS A 84 -9.31 5.70 -0.30
CA LYS A 84 -10.15 6.90 -0.31
C LYS A 84 -9.43 8.08 0.30
N SER A 85 -9.84 9.28 -0.11
CA SER A 85 -9.42 10.51 0.56
C SER A 85 -9.93 10.54 2.00
N VAL A 86 -9.15 11.17 2.88
CA VAL A 86 -9.43 11.31 4.30
C VAL A 86 -9.10 12.73 4.76
N VAL A 87 -9.79 13.21 5.79
CA VAL A 87 -9.49 14.49 6.43
C VAL A 87 -8.58 14.21 7.64
N ASN A 88 -7.37 14.76 7.63
CA ASN A 88 -6.42 14.60 8.72
C ASN A 88 -6.68 15.64 9.83
N CYS A 89 -7.21 15.19 10.97
CA CYS A 89 -7.43 16.02 12.16
C CYS A 89 -6.44 15.71 13.31
N THR A 90 -5.37 14.94 13.07
CA THR A 90 -4.45 14.52 14.15
C THR A 90 -3.37 15.56 14.45
N GLY A 91 -3.20 16.56 13.58
CA GLY A 91 -2.08 17.52 13.66
C GLY A 91 -0.72 16.95 13.24
N VAL A 92 -0.64 15.67 12.87
CA VAL A 92 0.58 15.03 12.39
C VAL A 92 0.76 15.30 10.89
N ILE A 93 1.81 16.05 10.53
CA ILE A 93 2.09 16.43 9.13
C ILE A 93 2.55 15.21 8.31
N ILE A 94 3.62 14.54 8.73
CA ILE A 94 4.14 13.33 8.07
C ILE A 94 3.48 12.11 8.69
N HIS A 95 2.22 11.87 8.32
CA HIS A 95 1.45 10.75 8.87
C HIS A 95 1.69 9.48 8.06
N THR A 96 2.46 8.54 8.61
CA THR A 96 2.85 7.28 7.93
C THR A 96 1.64 6.46 7.44
N ASN A 97 0.61 6.33 8.28
CA ASN A 97 -0.62 5.58 7.92
C ASN A 97 -1.54 6.31 6.91
N LEU A 98 -1.47 7.64 6.80
CA LEU A 98 -2.32 8.43 5.89
C LEU A 98 -1.60 8.81 4.59
N GLY A 99 -0.45 8.21 4.30
CA GLY A 99 0.25 8.41 3.02
C GLY A 99 1.37 9.45 3.03
N ARG A 100 1.86 9.88 4.19
CA ARG A 100 2.98 10.83 4.34
C ARG A 100 2.66 12.19 3.71
N SER A 101 3.57 12.72 2.89
CA SER A 101 3.48 14.07 2.31
C SER A 101 2.43 14.14 1.21
N VAL A 102 1.61 15.19 1.25
CA VAL A 102 0.65 15.52 0.19
C VAL A 102 1.36 16.30 -0.91
N LEU A 103 1.05 15.97 -2.18
CA LEU A 103 1.58 16.68 -3.33
C LEU A 103 0.87 18.03 -3.53
N CYS A 104 1.60 19.05 -3.97
CA CYS A 104 1.00 20.29 -4.44
C CYS A 104 0.23 20.08 -5.76
N ARG A 105 -0.65 21.02 -6.12
CA ARG A 105 -1.50 20.91 -7.31
C ARG A 105 -0.67 20.80 -8.59
N GLU A 106 0.41 21.56 -8.66
CA GLU A 106 1.33 21.61 -9.79
C GLU A 106 2.00 20.24 -10.03
N ALA A 107 2.41 19.57 -8.95
CA ALA A 107 2.99 18.22 -9.04
C ALA A 107 1.95 17.18 -9.47
N ILE A 108 0.71 17.28 -8.99
CA ILE A 108 -0.38 16.38 -9.39
C ILE A 108 -0.69 16.53 -10.88
N GLU A 109 -0.81 17.75 -11.39
CA GLU A 109 -1.06 17.99 -12.81
C GLU A 109 0.12 17.51 -13.68
N ALA A 110 1.37 17.67 -13.23
CA ALA A 110 2.53 17.12 -13.94
C ALA A 110 2.46 15.59 -14.08
N VAL A 111 2.14 14.87 -12.99
CA VAL A 111 1.97 13.41 -13.01
C VAL A 111 0.82 13.02 -13.95
N LYS A 112 -0.32 13.70 -13.86
CA LYS A 112 -1.49 13.43 -14.71
C LYS A 112 -1.16 13.61 -16.20
N ASN A 113 -0.45 14.68 -16.55
CA ASN A 113 -0.08 14.97 -17.95
C ASN A 113 0.81 13.89 -18.55
N VAL A 114 1.80 13.41 -17.78
CA VAL A 114 2.72 12.35 -18.22
C VAL A 114 2.05 10.98 -18.23
N ALA A 115 1.15 10.69 -17.29
CA ALA A 115 0.45 9.41 -17.21
C ALA A 115 -0.64 9.24 -18.28
N ALA A 116 -1.19 10.34 -18.80
CA ALA A 116 -2.26 10.31 -19.80
C ALA A 116 -1.75 10.10 -21.24
N ASN A 117 -0.44 10.18 -21.49
CA ASN A 117 0.15 10.16 -22.84
C ASN A 117 1.45 9.34 -22.89
N TYR A 118 1.94 9.05 -24.10
CA TYR A 118 3.33 8.65 -24.26
C TYR A 118 4.27 9.76 -23.79
N SER A 119 5.43 9.38 -23.26
CA SER A 119 6.43 10.32 -22.76
C SER A 119 7.83 9.91 -23.18
N ASN A 120 8.77 10.85 -23.08
CA ASN A 120 10.19 10.65 -23.33
C ASN A 120 10.91 9.99 -22.13
N LEU A 121 10.21 9.12 -21.38
CA LEU A 121 10.72 8.51 -20.15
C LEU A 121 12.09 7.85 -20.33
N GLU A 122 12.28 7.13 -21.44
CA GLU A 122 13.55 6.50 -21.81
C GLU A 122 13.95 6.85 -23.26
N TYR A 123 13.60 8.06 -23.71
CA TYR A 123 13.88 8.51 -25.06
C TYR A 123 14.53 9.89 -25.05
N ASP A 124 15.69 9.99 -25.69
CA ASP A 124 16.42 11.24 -25.88
C ASP A 124 15.90 11.90 -27.16
N LEU A 125 15.27 13.06 -27.01
CA LEU A 125 14.67 13.81 -28.11
C LEU A 125 15.70 14.49 -29.01
N GLU A 126 16.87 14.85 -28.47
CA GLU A 126 17.93 15.51 -29.24
C GLU A 126 18.64 14.51 -30.15
N ASN A 127 18.92 13.32 -29.62
CA ASN A 127 19.65 12.28 -30.35
C ASN A 127 18.75 11.25 -31.05
N GLY A 128 17.43 11.29 -30.83
CA GLY A 128 16.47 10.38 -31.45
C GLY A 128 16.69 8.90 -31.09
N LYS A 129 17.17 8.61 -29.87
CA LYS A 129 17.57 7.27 -29.44
C LYS A 129 17.12 6.96 -28.02
N ARG A 130 17.29 5.70 -27.59
CA ARG A 130 17.03 5.32 -26.19
C ARG A 130 17.93 6.12 -25.24
N GLY A 131 17.31 6.71 -24.22
CA GLY A 131 17.95 7.48 -23.15
C GLY A 131 17.75 6.84 -21.78
N SER A 132 18.46 7.35 -20.78
CA SER A 132 18.31 6.94 -19.39
C SER A 132 17.21 7.76 -18.70
N ARG A 133 16.27 7.09 -18.03
CA ARG A 133 15.24 7.76 -17.21
C ARG A 133 15.81 8.60 -16.06
N TYR A 134 17.02 8.29 -15.59
CA TYR A 134 17.65 9.02 -14.49
C TYR A 134 18.13 10.41 -14.90
N SER A 135 18.42 10.62 -16.18
CA SER A 135 18.90 11.92 -16.69
C SER A 135 17.94 13.07 -16.38
N HIS A 136 16.63 12.81 -16.37
CA HIS A 136 15.59 13.79 -16.07
C HIS A 136 15.68 14.38 -14.67
N ILE A 137 16.19 13.62 -13.69
CA ILE A 137 16.21 14.03 -12.26
C ILE A 137 17.62 14.25 -11.71
N GLU A 138 18.63 13.59 -12.28
CA GLU A 138 20.01 13.65 -11.80
C GLU A 138 20.52 15.10 -11.76
N TYR A 139 20.31 15.86 -12.84
CA TYR A 139 20.74 17.26 -12.90
C TYR A 139 20.16 18.10 -11.76
N ILE A 140 18.85 17.97 -11.51
CA ILE A 140 18.16 18.72 -10.44
C ILE A 140 18.74 18.37 -9.07
N LEU A 141 19.00 17.09 -8.82
CA LEU A 141 19.57 16.64 -7.55
C LEU A 141 21.01 17.14 -7.36
N LYS A 142 21.82 17.13 -8.41
CA LYS A 142 23.19 17.68 -8.37
C LYS A 142 23.18 19.17 -8.03
N GLU A 143 22.31 19.94 -8.67
CA GLU A 143 22.17 21.38 -8.40
C GLU A 143 21.73 21.68 -6.96
N ILE A 144 20.75 20.91 -6.43
CA ILE A 144 20.23 21.13 -5.06
C ILE A 144 21.25 20.72 -3.99
N THR A 145 22.00 19.65 -4.23
CA THR A 145 22.86 19.03 -3.19
C THR A 145 24.33 19.40 -3.31
N GLY A 146 24.79 19.84 -4.48
CA GLY A 146 26.21 20.00 -4.79
C GLY A 146 26.96 18.68 -5.01
N ALA A 147 26.26 17.54 -5.07
CA ALA A 147 26.88 16.23 -5.27
C ALA A 147 27.40 16.04 -6.72
N GLU A 148 28.41 15.20 -6.89
CA GLU A 148 29.03 14.90 -8.19
C GLU A 148 28.06 14.18 -9.16
N SER A 149 27.19 13.31 -8.61
CA SER A 149 26.17 12.54 -9.31
C SER A 149 25.04 12.15 -8.36
N ALA A 150 23.91 11.70 -8.90
CA ALA A 150 22.75 11.30 -8.10
C ALA A 150 21.97 10.17 -8.79
N ILE A 151 21.38 9.28 -7.98
CA ILE A 151 20.46 8.23 -8.43
C ILE A 151 19.23 8.21 -7.54
N VAL A 152 18.06 7.95 -8.14
CA VAL A 152 16.80 7.76 -7.43
C VAL A 152 16.36 6.32 -7.59
N VAL A 153 16.04 5.67 -6.48
CA VAL A 153 15.47 4.32 -6.46
C VAL A 153 14.10 4.36 -5.80
N ASN A 154 13.41 3.21 -5.77
CA ASN A 154 12.03 3.09 -5.31
C ASN A 154 11.77 3.79 -3.95
N ASN A 155 12.64 3.57 -2.97
CA ASN A 155 12.55 4.20 -1.65
C ASN A 155 13.91 4.18 -0.95
N ASN A 156 14.00 4.80 0.24
CA ASN A 156 15.26 4.85 1.00
C ASN A 156 15.76 3.46 1.43
N ALA A 157 14.87 2.51 1.71
CA ALA A 157 15.27 1.14 2.06
C ALA A 157 16.04 0.47 0.91
N ALA A 158 15.53 0.61 -0.31
CA ALA A 158 16.21 0.16 -1.52
C ALA A 158 17.53 0.92 -1.75
N ALA A 159 17.61 2.19 -1.37
CA ALA A 159 18.84 2.98 -1.49
C ALA A 159 19.94 2.45 -0.56
N VAL A 160 19.60 2.17 0.71
CA VAL A 160 20.54 1.55 1.67
C VAL A 160 20.99 0.19 1.18
N LEU A 161 20.06 -0.66 0.73
CA LEU A 161 20.37 -1.98 0.18
C LEU A 161 21.31 -1.87 -1.03
N LEU A 162 21.02 -0.98 -1.98
CA LEU A 162 21.82 -0.79 -3.18
C LEU A 162 23.23 -0.29 -2.84
N ALA A 163 23.34 0.72 -1.95
CA ALA A 163 24.63 1.26 -1.55
C ALA A 163 25.50 0.18 -0.88
N LEU A 164 24.96 -0.54 0.10
CA LEU A 164 25.71 -1.57 0.82
C LEU A 164 26.03 -2.79 -0.04
N SER A 165 25.12 -3.23 -0.91
CA SER A 165 25.40 -4.37 -1.80
C SER A 165 26.41 -4.03 -2.90
N THR A 166 26.50 -2.76 -3.29
CA THR A 166 27.50 -2.30 -4.27
C THR A 166 28.87 -2.11 -3.61
N LEU A 167 28.92 -1.49 -2.43
CA LEU A 167 30.18 -1.06 -1.79
C LEU A 167 30.74 -2.10 -0.80
N CYS A 168 29.88 -2.90 -0.18
CA CYS A 168 30.21 -3.70 1.00
C CYS A 168 29.90 -5.20 0.85
N LYS A 169 29.52 -5.70 -0.33
CA LYS A 169 29.27 -7.14 -0.49
C LYS A 169 30.50 -7.97 -0.12
N GLY A 170 30.36 -8.83 0.89
CA GLY A 170 31.44 -9.64 1.47
C GLY A 170 32.41 -8.89 2.40
N LYS A 171 32.25 -7.56 2.53
CA LYS A 171 33.03 -6.66 3.39
C LYS A 171 32.23 -6.24 4.62
N GLU A 172 32.91 -5.61 5.58
CA GLU A 172 32.33 -5.12 6.82
C GLU A 172 31.70 -3.73 6.65
N ALA A 173 30.48 -3.56 7.15
CA ALA A 173 29.81 -2.28 7.29
C ALA A 173 29.69 -1.97 8.79
N VAL A 174 30.47 -0.99 9.24
CA VAL A 174 30.56 -0.61 10.66
C VAL A 174 29.45 0.38 11.00
N VAL A 175 28.67 0.11 12.04
CA VAL A 175 27.52 0.93 12.45
C VAL A 175 27.41 0.98 13.97
N SER A 176 26.93 2.09 14.53
CA SER A 176 26.64 2.16 15.97
C SER A 176 25.52 1.19 16.36
N ARG A 177 25.67 0.51 17.50
CA ARG A 177 24.60 -0.31 18.08
C ARG A 177 23.31 0.48 18.33
N GLY A 178 23.42 1.76 18.69
CA GLY A 178 22.26 2.65 18.92
C GLY A 178 21.50 3.03 17.63
N GLU A 179 22.03 2.66 16.46
CA GLU A 179 21.49 3.02 15.15
C GLU A 179 20.80 1.86 14.43
N LEU A 180 20.77 0.68 15.07
CA LEU A 180 20.07 -0.50 14.58
C LEU A 180 18.56 -0.39 14.82
N VAL A 181 17.96 0.61 14.18
CA VAL A 181 16.56 0.99 14.36
C VAL A 181 15.61 0.19 13.48
N GLU A 182 14.34 0.18 13.91
CA GLU A 182 13.19 -0.23 13.12
C GLU A 182 12.34 1.00 12.79
N ILE A 183 12.09 1.20 11.49
CA ILE A 183 11.33 2.36 11.00
C ILE A 183 10.01 1.85 10.41
N GLY A 184 8.90 2.34 10.95
CA GLY A 184 7.57 1.81 10.60
C GLY A 184 7.33 0.46 11.27
N GLY A 185 7.03 -0.58 10.49
CA GLY A 185 6.80 -1.94 11.02
C GLY A 185 7.36 -3.07 10.17
N ALA A 186 8.22 -2.76 9.19
CA ALA A 186 8.81 -3.76 8.29
C ALA A 186 10.21 -3.43 7.80
N PHE A 187 10.78 -2.27 8.18
CA PHE A 187 12.14 -1.89 7.80
C PHE A 187 13.03 -1.93 9.04
N ARG A 188 13.92 -2.93 9.08
CA ARG A 188 14.90 -3.12 10.15
C ARG A 188 16.28 -2.98 9.53
N VAL A 189 17.06 -2.02 10.02
CA VAL A 189 18.43 -1.76 9.51
C VAL A 189 19.29 -3.04 9.47
N PRO A 190 19.33 -3.88 10.52
CA PRO A 190 20.12 -5.12 10.49
C PRO A 190 19.73 -6.06 9.35
N GLU A 191 18.43 -6.22 9.09
CA GLU A 191 17.94 -7.15 8.06
C GLU A 191 18.29 -6.66 6.65
N VAL A 192 18.21 -5.35 6.41
CA VAL A 192 18.60 -4.76 5.13
C VAL A 192 20.11 -4.86 4.90
N MET A 193 20.90 -4.66 5.95
CA MET A 193 22.35 -4.86 5.90
C MET A 193 22.69 -6.32 5.56
N GLU A 194 22.05 -7.29 6.22
CA GLU A 194 22.25 -8.71 5.94
C GLU A 194 21.88 -9.07 4.49
N GLN A 195 20.72 -8.61 4.01
CA GLN A 195 20.28 -8.82 2.62
C GLN A 195 21.21 -8.20 1.59
N SER A 196 21.91 -7.12 1.94
CA SER A 196 22.90 -6.49 1.06
C SER A 196 24.14 -7.37 0.82
N GLY A 197 24.35 -8.38 1.67
CA GLY A 197 25.56 -9.20 1.69
C GLY A 197 26.74 -8.53 2.39
N ALA A 198 26.51 -7.39 3.05
CA ALA A 198 27.49 -6.78 3.94
C ALA A 198 27.54 -7.52 5.29
N LYS A 199 28.71 -7.59 5.89
CA LYS A 199 28.90 -8.09 7.24
C LYS A 199 28.68 -6.94 8.22
N LEU A 200 27.62 -7.02 9.03
CA LEU A 200 27.33 -6.02 10.04
C LEU A 200 28.38 -6.09 11.16
N VAL A 201 29.04 -4.97 11.43
CA VAL A 201 29.95 -4.80 12.58
C VAL A 201 29.39 -3.68 13.45
N GLU A 202 28.79 -4.05 14.57
CA GLU A 202 28.22 -3.09 15.51
C GLU A 202 29.26 -2.61 16.53
N VAL A 203 29.29 -1.30 16.76
CA VAL A 203 30.24 -0.65 17.68
C VAL A 203 29.53 0.19 18.73
N GLY A 204 30.25 0.49 19.81
CA GLY A 204 29.72 1.22 20.96
C GLY A 204 28.59 0.49 21.68
N THR A 205 27.77 1.25 22.40
CA THR A 205 26.59 0.76 23.13
C THR A 205 25.31 1.37 22.58
N THR A 206 24.17 0.88 23.06
CA THR A 206 22.84 1.36 22.66
C THR A 206 22.66 2.86 22.86
N ASN A 207 23.23 3.42 23.94
CA ASN A 207 23.02 4.81 24.35
C ASN A 207 24.26 5.70 24.19
N ARG A 208 25.43 5.14 23.90
CA ARG A 208 26.69 5.88 23.75
C ARG A 208 27.54 5.27 22.65
N THR A 209 28.05 6.11 21.76
CA THR A 209 29.05 5.72 20.76
C THR A 209 30.03 6.85 20.63
N HIS A 210 31.31 6.52 20.62
CA HIS A 210 32.41 7.45 20.54
C HIS A 210 33.19 7.23 19.22
N PRO A 211 33.95 8.25 18.75
CA PRO A 211 34.79 8.08 17.56
C PRO A 211 35.74 6.88 17.62
N TYR A 212 36.33 6.61 18.80
CA TYR A 212 37.24 5.49 18.99
C TYR A 212 36.56 4.11 18.80
N ASP A 213 35.23 4.02 19.01
CA ASP A 213 34.49 2.78 18.78
C ASP A 213 34.50 2.41 17.29
N TYR A 214 34.41 3.42 16.41
CA TYR A 214 34.56 3.24 14.97
C TYR A 214 36.01 3.02 14.56
N GLU A 215 36.95 3.82 15.09
CA GLU A 215 38.38 3.70 14.76
C GLU A 215 38.93 2.30 15.05
N ASN A 216 38.57 1.72 16.20
CA ASN A 216 39.02 0.38 16.59
C ASN A 216 38.41 -0.75 15.76
N ALA A 217 37.29 -0.50 15.06
CA ALA A 217 36.63 -1.47 14.20
C ALA A 217 37.09 -1.39 12.73
N ILE A 218 37.92 -0.40 12.37
CA ILE A 218 38.48 -0.29 11.02
C ILE A 218 39.59 -1.33 10.83
N GLY A 219 39.50 -2.10 9.75
CA GLY A 219 40.49 -3.09 9.34
C GLY A 219 40.49 -3.32 7.83
N GLU A 220 41.25 -4.31 7.36
CA GLU A 220 41.43 -4.60 5.93
C GLU A 220 40.11 -4.98 5.22
N ASN A 221 39.13 -5.48 5.96
CA ASN A 221 37.83 -5.89 5.44
C ASN A 221 36.76 -4.80 5.51
N THR A 222 37.05 -3.62 6.05
CA THR A 222 36.08 -2.53 6.18
C THR A 222 35.70 -1.97 4.82
N GLY A 223 34.42 -2.05 4.47
CA GLY A 223 33.85 -1.54 3.23
C GLY A 223 33.17 -0.18 3.38
N ALA A 224 32.53 0.09 4.53
CA ALA A 224 31.92 1.37 4.82
C ALA A 224 31.78 1.64 6.32
N LEU A 225 31.76 2.93 6.66
CA LEU A 225 31.25 3.42 7.94
C LEU A 225 29.83 3.93 7.69
N LEU A 226 28.84 3.23 8.24
CA LEU A 226 27.43 3.56 8.09
C LEU A 226 26.96 4.36 9.30
N LYS A 227 26.39 5.54 9.03
CA LYS A 227 25.66 6.34 10.01
C LYS A 227 24.18 6.35 9.65
N VAL A 228 23.34 5.90 10.57
CA VAL A 228 21.87 6.00 10.44
C VAL A 228 21.35 7.11 11.36
N HIS A 229 20.36 7.84 10.88
CA HIS A 229 19.62 8.81 11.67
C HIS A 229 18.39 8.15 12.31
N THR A 230 18.22 8.32 13.61
CA THR A 230 17.08 7.79 14.38
C THR A 230 15.84 8.65 14.16
N SER A 231 15.09 8.36 13.10
CA SER A 231 14.03 9.24 12.58
C SER A 231 12.71 9.26 13.35
N ASN A 232 12.42 8.24 14.16
CA ASN A 232 11.13 8.02 14.84
C ASN A 232 11.33 7.42 16.23
#